data_AF-A0A0R2F0J1-F1
#
_entry.id   AF-A0A0R2F0J1-F1
#
_cell.length_a   1.000
_cell.length_b   1.000
_cell.length_c   1.000
_cell.angle_alpha   90.00
_cell.angle_beta   90.00
_cell.angle_gamma   90.00
#
_symmetry.space_group_name_H-M   'P 1'
#
loop_
_entity.id
_entity.type
_entity.pdbx_description
1 polymer ?
#
loop_
_entity_poly.entity_id
_entity_poly.type
_entity_poly.pdbx_seq_one_letter_code
_entity_poly.pdbx_strand_id
1 'polypeptide(L)'
;MITMLKALSINGITQPNLILPDEFKKVASDTRTRNDEPVLVERYQRDTDVQPNHEHAVLVWGEDHRLLSFNNFSLADDSGKLPSKRQAAKIALATMTALDDQYASELSYMRTDLLTRAYLDDNDQLVTIPIQWVKFAHPNGSYNWVSVGAGGQVIEMERESYWDYFLSRRSTEEWNYDNWVLAYEGKGPQPAAPEALA
;
A
#
# COMPACT_ATOMS: atom_id res chain seq x y z
N MET A 1 -23.79 9.01 -5.37
CA MET A 1 -23.15 9.12 -6.70
C MET A 1 -22.36 7.82 -6.87
N ILE A 2 -22.42 7.13 -8.01
CA ILE A 2 -21.61 5.92 -8.18
C ILE A 2 -20.18 6.40 -8.47
N THR A 3 -19.26 6.17 -7.54
CA THR A 3 -17.83 6.40 -7.78
C THR A 3 -17.39 5.44 -8.88
N MET A 4 -16.87 6.00 -9.98
CA MET A 4 -16.30 5.19 -11.05
C MET A 4 -14.90 4.76 -10.63
N LEU A 5 -14.55 3.52 -10.98
CA LEU A 5 -13.33 2.86 -10.55
C LEU A 5 -12.50 2.47 -11.77
N LYS A 6 -11.20 2.75 -11.74
CA LYS A 6 -10.27 2.38 -12.81
C LYS A 6 -9.11 1.54 -12.29
N ALA A 7 -8.90 0.43 -12.99
CA ALA A 7 -7.74 -0.42 -12.78
C ALA A 7 -6.46 0.29 -13.27
N LEU A 8 -5.38 0.14 -12.50
CA LEU A 8 -4.05 0.59 -12.88
C LEU A 8 -3.54 -0.20 -14.09
N SER A 9 -2.75 0.44 -14.93
CA SER A 9 -1.95 -0.23 -15.95
C SER A 9 -0.48 -0.14 -15.57
N ILE A 10 0.17 -1.30 -15.48
CA ILE A 10 1.57 -1.42 -15.05
C ILE A 10 2.31 -2.14 -16.18
N ASN A 11 3.29 -1.46 -16.77
CA ASN A 11 4.04 -1.97 -17.92
C ASN A 11 3.13 -2.44 -19.08
N GLY A 12 2.01 -1.74 -19.31
CA GLY A 12 1.03 -2.07 -20.34
C GLY A 12 0.05 -3.18 -19.97
N ILE A 13 0.14 -3.75 -18.77
CA ILE A 13 -0.74 -4.80 -18.27
C ILE A 13 -1.75 -4.18 -17.29
N THR A 14 -3.03 -4.37 -17.55
CA THR A 14 -4.10 -3.95 -16.62
C THR A 14 -4.07 -4.82 -15.37
N GLN A 15 -4.01 -4.19 -14.20
CA GLN A 15 -4.02 -4.82 -12.88
C GLN A 15 -5.43 -4.73 -12.28
N PRO A 16 -6.30 -5.73 -12.49
CA PRO A 16 -7.71 -5.63 -12.12
C PRO A 16 -7.96 -5.48 -10.62
N ASN A 17 -6.99 -5.87 -9.78
CA ASN A 17 -7.09 -5.76 -8.34
C ASN A 17 -6.57 -4.43 -7.79
N LEU A 18 -5.78 -3.69 -8.56
CA LEU A 18 -5.23 -2.40 -8.14
C LEU A 18 -6.06 -1.29 -8.76
N ILE A 19 -7.01 -0.78 -7.99
CA ILE A 19 -8.05 0.12 -8.48
C ILE A 19 -7.90 1.48 -7.80
N LEU A 20 -8.06 2.55 -8.57
CA LEU A 20 -8.20 3.92 -8.08
C LEU A 20 -9.60 4.47 -8.43
N PRO A 21 -10.15 5.38 -7.61
CA PRO A 21 -11.29 6.20 -8.02
C PRO A 21 -10.93 7.04 -9.24
N ASP A 22 -11.85 7.16 -10.21
CA ASP A 22 -11.62 7.95 -11.43
C ASP A 22 -11.44 9.45 -11.14
N GLU A 23 -12.01 9.94 -10.05
CA GLU A 23 -11.86 11.32 -9.61
C GLU A 23 -10.49 11.61 -8.97
N PHE A 24 -9.70 10.58 -8.66
CA PHE A 24 -8.35 10.75 -8.12
C PHE A 24 -7.41 11.21 -9.23
N LYS A 25 -6.70 12.30 -8.95
CA LYS A 25 -5.69 12.89 -9.84
C LYS A 25 -4.36 12.91 -9.12
N LYS A 26 -3.27 12.83 -9.88
CA LYS A 26 -1.91 12.92 -9.33
C LYS A 26 -1.66 14.34 -8.81
N VAL A 27 -1.42 14.48 -7.51
CA VAL A 27 -1.25 15.77 -6.81
C VAL A 27 0.19 16.05 -6.42
N ALA A 28 0.98 14.99 -6.23
CA ALA A 28 2.40 15.09 -5.95
C ALA A 28 3.16 13.98 -6.68
N SER A 29 4.38 14.30 -7.09
CA SER A 29 5.29 13.36 -7.74
C SER A 29 6.73 13.79 -7.51
N ASP A 30 7.51 12.94 -6.85
CA ASP A 30 8.87 13.26 -6.46
C ASP A 30 9.72 12.00 -6.32
N THR A 31 11.03 12.17 -6.50
CA THR A 31 12.00 11.09 -6.33
C THR A 31 12.47 11.05 -4.88
N ARG A 32 12.47 9.85 -4.30
CA ARG A 32 12.96 9.56 -2.95
C ARG A 32 13.97 8.42 -3.00
N THR A 33 14.59 8.13 -1.86
CA THR A 33 15.43 6.93 -1.69
C THR A 33 14.64 5.91 -0.87
N ARG A 34 14.60 4.66 -1.33
CA ARG A 34 14.05 3.52 -0.59
C ARG A 34 15.01 2.35 -0.74
N ASN A 35 15.45 1.72 0.35
CA ASN A 35 16.42 0.61 0.29
C ASN A 35 17.67 0.90 -0.58
N ASP A 36 18.27 2.09 -0.41
CA ASP A 36 19.43 2.56 -1.18
C ASP A 36 19.21 2.70 -2.71
N GLU A 37 17.98 2.57 -3.21
CA GLU A 37 17.63 2.86 -4.61
C GLU A 37 16.75 4.12 -4.74
N PRO A 38 16.88 4.88 -5.85
CA PRO A 38 15.90 5.91 -6.17
C PRO A 38 14.54 5.31 -6.49
N VAL A 39 13.48 5.92 -5.98
CA VAL A 39 12.09 5.55 -6.25
C VAL A 39 11.28 6.77 -6.64
N LEU A 40 10.32 6.59 -7.54
CA LEU A 40 9.30 7.61 -7.82
C LEU A 40 8.11 7.40 -6.90
N VAL A 41 7.78 8.41 -6.11
CA VAL A 41 6.58 8.43 -5.26
C VAL A 41 5.53 9.28 -5.96
N GLU A 42 4.32 8.75 -6.09
CA GLU A 42 3.18 9.46 -6.67
C GLU A 42 2.00 9.41 -5.71
N ARG A 43 1.46 10.59 -5.36
CA ARG A 43 0.25 10.72 -4.56
C ARG A 43 -0.94 11.09 -5.43
N TYR A 44 -2.07 10.46 -5.18
CA TYR A 44 -3.34 10.69 -5.85
C TYR A 44 -4.42 11.06 -4.84
N GLN A 45 -5.15 12.15 -5.07
CA GLN A 45 -6.27 12.62 -4.24
C GLN A 45 -7.34 13.31 -5.12
N ARG A 46 -8.52 13.58 -4.54
CA ARG A 46 -9.56 14.41 -5.20
C ARG A 46 -9.20 15.89 -5.18
N ASP A 47 -8.70 16.39 -4.05
CA ASP A 47 -8.22 17.76 -3.92
C ASP A 47 -6.84 17.92 -4.53
N THR A 48 -6.47 19.13 -4.91
CA THR A 48 -5.14 19.41 -5.50
C THR A 48 -4.06 19.61 -4.47
N ASP A 49 -4.44 20.00 -3.25
CA ASP A 49 -3.50 20.21 -2.15
C ASP A 49 -3.29 18.88 -1.41
N VAL A 50 -2.05 18.59 -1.06
CA VAL A 50 -1.71 17.38 -0.31
C VAL A 50 -2.32 17.48 1.09
N GLN A 51 -3.26 16.60 1.37
CA GLN A 51 -3.95 16.45 2.66
C GLN A 51 -3.50 15.11 3.30
N PRO A 52 -2.50 15.11 4.21
CA PRO A 52 -2.05 13.89 4.87
C PRO A 52 -3.14 13.23 5.71
N ASN A 53 -3.18 11.91 5.75
CA ASN A 53 -4.15 11.06 6.45
C ASN A 53 -5.61 11.18 5.95
N HIS A 54 -5.92 12.05 4.99
CA HIS A 54 -7.23 12.09 4.32
C HIS A 54 -7.36 11.01 3.25
N GLU A 55 -8.46 10.97 2.51
CA GLU A 55 -8.62 10.11 1.34
C GLU A 55 -7.47 10.29 0.33
N HIS A 56 -6.76 9.21 0.05
CA HIS A 56 -5.64 9.24 -0.90
C HIS A 56 -5.26 7.85 -1.40
N ALA A 57 -4.48 7.84 -2.48
CA ALA A 57 -3.68 6.71 -2.86
C ALA A 57 -2.22 7.13 -3.05
N VAL A 58 -1.29 6.22 -2.73
CA VAL A 58 0.15 6.42 -2.98
C VAL A 58 0.67 5.22 -3.74
N LEU A 59 1.44 5.49 -4.79
CA LEU A 59 2.19 4.52 -5.56
C LEU A 59 3.68 4.81 -5.41
N VAL A 60 4.46 3.76 -5.18
CA VAL A 60 5.93 3.85 -5.13
C VAL A 60 6.49 2.94 -6.21
N TRP A 61 7.31 3.50 -7.10
CA TRP A 61 7.88 2.82 -8.25
C TRP A 61 9.39 2.75 -8.13
N GLY A 62 9.97 1.56 -8.37
CA GLY A 62 11.41 1.42 -8.58
C GLY A 62 11.86 2.07 -9.90
N GLU A 63 13.17 2.30 -10.05
CA GLU A 63 13.74 2.91 -11.27
C GLU A 63 13.40 2.13 -12.55
N ASP A 64 13.24 0.81 -12.46
CA ASP A 64 12.86 -0.08 -13.55
C ASP A 64 11.34 -0.15 -13.79
N HIS A 65 10.59 0.83 -13.28
CA HIS A 65 9.13 0.93 -13.35
C HIS A 65 8.37 -0.20 -12.66
N ARG A 66 9.05 -0.98 -11.82
CA ARG A 66 8.41 -2.02 -11.02
C ARG A 66 7.63 -1.35 -9.88
N LEU A 67 6.36 -1.72 -9.71
CA LEU A 67 5.56 -1.20 -8.60
C LEU A 67 6.06 -1.84 -7.29
N LEU A 68 6.53 -1.04 -6.35
CA LEU A 68 7.04 -1.46 -5.05
C LEU A 68 5.98 -1.37 -3.96
N SER A 69 5.14 -0.34 -4.03
CA SER A 69 4.04 -0.14 -3.10
C SER A 69 2.83 0.48 -3.78
N PHE A 70 1.65 0.06 -3.35
CA PHE A 70 0.36 0.65 -3.68
C PHE A 70 -0.47 0.70 -2.40
N ASN A 71 -1.00 1.87 -2.06
CA ASN A 71 -1.98 2.07 -1.00
C ASN A 71 -3.16 2.84 -1.59
N ASN A 72 -4.39 2.43 -1.30
CA ASN A 72 -5.58 3.19 -1.62
C ASN A 72 -6.54 3.27 -0.43
N PHE A 73 -6.50 4.41 0.27
CA PHE A 73 -7.35 4.75 1.40
C PHE A 73 -8.47 5.69 0.95
N SER A 74 -9.34 5.21 0.08
CA SER A 74 -10.56 5.90 -0.35
C SER A 74 -11.76 4.96 -0.49
N LEU A 75 -11.50 3.68 -0.28
CA LEU A 75 -12.42 2.58 -0.53
C LEU A 75 -12.93 2.07 0.81
N ALA A 76 -13.63 2.92 1.54
CA ALA A 76 -14.37 2.50 2.73
C ALA A 76 -15.71 1.85 2.38
N ASP A 77 -16.20 2.11 1.18
CA ASP A 77 -17.49 1.63 0.75
C ASP A 77 -17.33 0.24 0.12
N ASP A 78 -17.57 -0.79 0.92
CA ASP A 78 -18.08 -2.02 0.34
C ASP A 78 -18.99 -2.75 1.33
N SER A 79 -20.28 -2.72 1.05
CA SER A 79 -21.33 -3.57 1.64
C SER A 79 -21.02 -5.09 1.63
N GLY A 80 -19.88 -5.49 1.06
CA GLY A 80 -19.36 -6.83 1.02
C GLY A 80 -18.83 -7.35 2.36
N LYS A 81 -18.72 -8.66 2.45
CA LYS A 81 -18.10 -9.32 3.61
C LYS A 81 -16.58 -9.35 3.43
N LEU A 82 -15.85 -9.19 4.53
CA LEU A 82 -14.42 -9.45 4.56
C LEU A 82 -14.16 -10.91 4.16
N PRO A 83 -13.21 -11.20 3.25
CA PRO A 83 -12.90 -12.56 2.85
C PRO A 83 -12.35 -13.37 4.02
N SER A 84 -12.50 -14.70 3.94
CA SER A 84 -11.78 -15.61 4.82
C SER A 84 -10.26 -15.48 4.61
N LYS A 85 -9.45 -15.83 5.62
CA LYS A 85 -7.97 -15.84 5.50
C LYS A 85 -7.47 -16.58 4.25
N ARG A 86 -8.09 -17.71 3.92
CA ARG A 86 -7.74 -18.50 2.72
C ARG A 86 -8.09 -17.77 1.42
N GLN A 87 -9.23 -17.08 1.35
CA GLN A 87 -9.61 -16.28 0.18
C GLN A 87 -8.70 -15.07 0.03
N ALA A 88 -8.40 -14.36 1.12
CA ALA A 88 -7.47 -13.25 1.13
C ALA A 88 -6.08 -13.68 0.64
N ALA A 89 -5.56 -14.81 1.12
CA ALA A 89 -4.26 -15.34 0.67
C ALA A 89 -4.24 -15.66 -0.83
N LYS A 90 -5.35 -16.16 -1.40
CA LYS A 90 -5.47 -16.38 -2.85
C LYS A 90 -5.47 -15.08 -3.64
N ILE A 91 -6.22 -14.07 -3.19
CA ILE A 91 -6.27 -12.74 -3.82
C ILE A 91 -4.89 -12.08 -3.75
N ALA A 92 -4.23 -12.17 -2.60
CA ALA A 92 -2.90 -11.62 -2.39
C ALA A 92 -1.86 -12.24 -3.33
N LEU A 93 -1.80 -13.57 -3.41
CA LEU A 93 -0.88 -14.26 -4.31
C LEU A 93 -1.20 -13.93 -5.78
N ALA A 94 -2.47 -13.95 -6.18
CA ALA A 94 -2.87 -13.60 -7.55
C ALA A 94 -2.49 -12.16 -7.91
N THR A 95 -2.57 -11.23 -6.95
CA THR A 95 -2.15 -9.83 -7.14
C THR A 95 -0.65 -9.73 -7.34
N MET A 96 0.15 -10.40 -6.52
CA MET A 96 1.62 -10.44 -6.68
C MET A 96 2.02 -11.09 -8.00
N THR A 97 1.41 -12.23 -8.36
CA THR A 97 1.66 -12.93 -9.64
C THR A 97 1.31 -12.08 -10.86
N ALA A 98 0.21 -11.31 -10.81
CA ALA A 98 -0.19 -10.44 -11.91
C ALA A 98 0.76 -9.25 -12.11
N LEU A 99 1.46 -8.83 -11.05
CA LEU A 99 2.48 -7.78 -11.11
C LEU A 99 3.81 -8.32 -11.63
N ASP A 100 4.22 -9.48 -11.13
CA ASP A 100 5.52 -10.06 -11.38
C ASP A 100 5.50 -11.55 -11.02
N ASP A 101 5.21 -12.41 -12.00
CA ASP A 101 5.10 -13.86 -11.79
C ASP A 101 6.44 -14.47 -11.33
N GLN A 102 7.56 -13.99 -11.86
CA GLN A 102 8.88 -14.48 -11.49
C GLN A 102 9.17 -14.19 -10.02
N TYR A 103 8.98 -12.95 -9.57
CA TYR A 103 9.14 -12.57 -8.16
C TYR A 103 8.13 -13.32 -7.26
N ALA A 104 6.87 -13.40 -7.69
CA ALA A 104 5.81 -14.04 -6.92
C ALA A 104 6.04 -15.55 -6.72
N SER A 105 6.72 -16.21 -7.65
CA SER A 105 7.01 -17.65 -7.58
C SER A 105 7.89 -18.05 -6.40
N GLU A 106 8.66 -17.10 -5.84
CA GLU A 106 9.52 -17.33 -4.67
C GLU A 106 8.87 -16.92 -3.34
N LEU A 107 7.65 -16.36 -3.37
CA LEU A 107 6.95 -15.95 -2.16
C LEU A 107 6.55 -17.14 -1.30
N SER A 108 6.94 -17.08 -0.02
CA SER A 108 6.55 -18.04 1.00
C SER A 108 5.50 -17.42 1.91
N TYR A 109 4.27 -17.93 1.86
CA TYR A 109 3.19 -17.49 2.76
C TYR A 109 3.60 -17.65 4.23
N MET A 110 3.43 -16.58 5.01
CA MET A 110 3.71 -16.58 6.45
C MET A 110 2.42 -16.70 7.26
N ARG A 111 1.54 -15.70 7.12
CA ARG A 111 0.31 -15.59 7.91
C ARG A 111 -0.69 -14.61 7.30
N THR A 112 -1.89 -14.62 7.85
CA THR A 112 -2.91 -13.61 7.60
C THR A 112 -3.46 -13.11 8.93
N ASP A 113 -3.34 -11.81 9.14
CA ASP A 113 -3.77 -11.11 10.35
C ASP A 113 -4.99 -10.23 10.04
N LEU A 114 -5.91 -10.12 10.99
CA LEU A 114 -7.03 -9.18 10.90
C LEU A 114 -6.57 -7.85 11.47
N LEU A 115 -6.51 -6.81 10.64
CA LEU A 115 -6.09 -5.47 11.02
C LEU A 115 -7.13 -4.43 10.57
N THR A 116 -6.92 -3.20 10.99
CA THR A 116 -7.71 -2.04 10.56
C THR A 116 -6.77 -1.00 9.94
N ARG A 117 -7.20 -0.39 8.84
CA ARG A 117 -6.65 0.86 8.31
C ARG A 117 -7.63 1.99 8.55
N ALA A 118 -7.14 3.22 8.51
CA ALA A 118 -8.01 4.37 8.71
C ALA A 118 -7.52 5.58 7.93
N TYR A 119 -8.46 6.45 7.59
CA TYR A 119 -8.23 7.74 6.97
C TYR A 119 -9.30 8.74 7.43
N LEU A 120 -9.09 10.03 7.18
CA LEU A 120 -10.07 11.09 7.42
C LEU A 120 -10.86 11.37 6.14
N ASP A 121 -12.19 11.36 6.23
CA ASP A 121 -13.04 11.79 5.11
C ASP A 121 -13.02 13.32 4.92
N ASP A 122 -13.80 13.80 3.94
CA ASP A 122 -13.93 15.23 3.64
C ASP A 122 -14.54 16.06 4.80
N ASN A 123 -15.10 15.42 5.82
CA ASN A 123 -15.67 16.05 7.02
C ASN A 123 -14.77 15.86 8.27
N ASP A 124 -13.50 15.49 8.10
CA ASP A 124 -12.57 15.15 9.17
C ASP A 124 -13.03 13.98 10.07
N GLN A 125 -13.93 13.14 9.57
CA GLN A 125 -14.38 11.95 10.29
C GLN A 125 -13.45 10.78 10.01
N LEU A 126 -13.04 10.10 11.09
CA LEU A 126 -12.23 8.89 10.98
C LEU A 126 -13.06 7.75 10.38
N VAL A 127 -12.64 7.32 9.20
CA VAL A 127 -13.17 6.15 8.51
C VAL A 127 -12.22 4.98 8.73
N THR A 128 -12.77 3.79 9.01
CA THR A 128 -11.96 2.60 9.26
C THR A 128 -12.28 1.50 8.26
N ILE A 129 -11.23 0.80 7.82
CA ILE A 129 -11.28 -0.26 6.81
C ILE A 129 -10.76 -1.55 7.46
N PRO A 130 -11.63 -2.54 7.75
CA PRO A 130 -11.16 -3.85 8.19
C PRO A 130 -10.48 -4.58 7.02
N ILE A 131 -9.32 -5.19 7.29
CA ILE A 131 -8.51 -5.87 6.27
C ILE A 131 -7.99 -7.22 6.75
N GLN A 132 -7.85 -8.15 5.81
CA GLN A 132 -6.98 -9.32 5.94
C GLN A 132 -5.59 -8.95 5.43
N TRP A 133 -4.63 -8.80 6.33
CA TRP A 133 -3.24 -8.50 5.99
C TRP A 133 -2.48 -9.80 5.76
N VAL A 134 -2.24 -10.13 4.50
CA VAL A 134 -1.55 -11.36 4.08
C VAL A 134 -0.07 -11.07 3.94
N LYS A 135 0.77 -11.76 4.73
CA LYS A 135 2.22 -11.57 4.74
C LYS A 135 2.95 -12.75 4.09
N PHE A 136 3.97 -12.42 3.31
CA PHE A 136 4.89 -13.35 2.67
C PHE A 136 6.34 -13.01 3.04
N ALA A 137 7.17 -14.04 3.12
CA ALA A 137 8.63 -13.92 3.11
C ALA A 137 9.14 -14.19 1.69
N HIS A 138 10.33 -13.69 1.38
CA HIS A 138 11.02 -13.94 0.12
C HIS A 138 12.49 -14.37 0.39
N PRO A 139 13.10 -15.26 -0.41
CA PRO A 139 14.47 -15.72 -0.22
C PRO A 139 15.53 -14.61 -0.22
N ASN A 140 15.26 -13.48 -0.87
CA ASN A 140 16.10 -12.27 -0.82
C ASN A 140 16.11 -11.56 0.54
N GLY A 141 15.39 -12.08 1.55
CA GLY A 141 15.34 -11.54 2.91
C GLY A 141 14.25 -10.48 3.11
N SER A 142 13.51 -10.11 2.07
CA SER A 142 12.41 -9.15 2.18
C SER A 142 11.10 -9.78 2.66
N TYR A 143 10.27 -8.92 3.22
CA TYR A 143 8.87 -9.15 3.52
C TYR A 143 8.00 -8.43 2.51
N ASN A 144 6.84 -9.05 2.24
CA ASN A 144 5.90 -8.60 1.24
C ASN A 144 4.49 -8.80 1.79
N TRP A 145 3.54 -7.97 1.41
CA TRP A 145 2.16 -8.15 1.85
C TRP A 145 1.15 -7.60 0.86
N VAL A 146 -0.08 -8.08 1.04
CA VAL A 146 -1.28 -7.51 0.45
C VAL A 146 -2.35 -7.39 1.53
N SER A 147 -2.96 -6.23 1.65
CA SER A 147 -4.13 -5.99 2.50
C SER A 147 -5.40 -6.15 1.67
N VAL A 148 -6.25 -7.10 2.05
CA VAL A 148 -7.50 -7.39 1.34
C VAL A 148 -8.69 -6.97 2.19
N GLY A 149 -9.46 -6.00 1.71
CA GLY A 149 -10.67 -5.47 2.35
C GLY A 149 -11.93 -6.26 2.01
N ALA A 150 -13.08 -5.67 2.31
CA ALA A 150 -14.40 -6.19 1.96
C ALA A 150 -14.51 -6.41 0.44
N GLY A 151 -15.35 -7.37 0.02
CA GLY A 151 -15.52 -7.70 -1.40
C GLY A 151 -14.30 -8.36 -2.07
N GLY A 152 -13.17 -8.52 -1.35
CA GLY A 152 -11.92 -9.00 -1.92
C GLY A 152 -11.05 -7.89 -2.54
N GLN A 153 -11.36 -6.63 -2.25
CA GLN A 153 -10.63 -5.48 -2.75
C GLN A 153 -9.21 -5.40 -2.19
N VAL A 154 -8.22 -5.08 -3.02
CA VAL A 154 -6.85 -4.81 -2.54
C VAL A 154 -6.75 -3.36 -2.11
N ILE A 155 -6.46 -3.15 -0.83
CA ILE A 155 -6.29 -1.82 -0.20
C ILE A 155 -4.81 -1.43 -0.20
N GLU A 156 -3.93 -2.41 0.01
CA GLU A 156 -2.48 -2.19 0.03
C GLU A 156 -1.76 -3.37 -0.62
N MET A 157 -0.65 -3.10 -1.28
CA MET A 157 0.32 -4.09 -1.75
C MET A 157 1.70 -3.50 -1.53
N GLU A 158 2.61 -4.24 -0.91
CA GLU A 158 4.00 -3.84 -0.80
C GLU A 158 4.93 -5.04 -0.98
N ARG A 159 6.03 -4.82 -1.70
CA ARG A 159 7.14 -5.76 -1.81
C ARG A 159 8.47 -5.13 -1.42
N GLU A 160 9.47 -5.99 -1.21
CA GLU A 160 10.85 -5.57 -0.92
C GLU A 160 10.96 -4.72 0.36
N SER A 161 10.21 -5.08 1.41
CA SER A 161 10.32 -4.45 2.72
C SER A 161 11.31 -5.22 3.61
N TYR A 162 12.32 -4.54 4.12
CA TYR A 162 13.36 -5.11 4.97
C TYR A 162 13.17 -4.72 6.44
N TRP A 163 13.80 -5.51 7.31
CA TRP A 163 13.68 -5.38 8.75
C TRP A 163 15.05 -5.22 9.40
N ASP A 164 15.18 -4.21 10.26
CA ASP A 164 16.28 -4.10 11.18
C ASP A 164 15.93 -4.86 12.47
N TYR A 165 16.50 -6.06 12.62
CA TYR A 165 16.29 -6.90 13.79
C TYR A 165 16.94 -6.34 15.06
N PHE A 166 18.01 -5.57 14.93
CA PHE A 166 18.71 -4.97 16.07
C PHE A 166 17.86 -3.86 16.69
N LEU A 167 17.27 -3.02 15.84
CA LEU A 167 16.39 -1.92 16.26
C LEU A 167 14.90 -2.31 16.33
N SER A 168 14.56 -3.57 16.00
CA SER A 168 13.19 -4.09 16.00
C SER A 168 12.20 -3.24 15.21
N ARG A 169 12.62 -2.75 14.04
CA ARG A 169 11.86 -1.83 13.18
C ARG A 169 12.00 -2.19 11.71
N ARG A 170 11.15 -1.59 10.88
CA ARG A 170 11.36 -1.58 9.43
C ARG A 170 12.65 -0.82 9.11
N SER A 171 13.46 -1.39 8.22
CA SER A 171 14.63 -0.70 7.65
C SER A 171 14.34 -0.13 6.27
N THR A 172 13.09 -0.24 5.81
CA THR A 172 12.62 0.30 4.54
C THR A 172 11.79 1.55 4.80
N GLU A 173 12.12 2.61 4.08
CA GLU A 173 11.42 3.88 4.07
C GLU A 173 9.95 3.72 3.66
N GLU A 174 9.06 4.36 4.42
CA GLU A 174 7.60 4.22 4.27
C GLU A 174 7.00 5.45 3.58
N TRP A 175 7.44 5.71 2.34
CA TRP A 175 6.92 6.83 1.54
C TRP A 175 5.42 6.75 1.21
N ASN A 176 4.80 5.59 1.47
CA ASN A 176 3.37 5.34 1.38
C ASN A 176 2.62 5.52 2.72
N TYR A 177 3.30 5.91 3.80
CA TYR A 177 2.70 6.10 5.11
C TYR A 177 2.84 7.54 5.61
N ASP A 178 1.73 8.29 5.59
CA ASP A 178 1.71 9.73 5.85
C ASP A 178 2.34 10.11 7.20
N ASN A 179 2.14 9.33 8.27
CA ASN A 179 2.75 9.64 9.57
C ASN A 179 4.28 9.51 9.55
N TRP A 180 4.82 8.53 8.81
CA TRP A 180 6.25 8.35 8.62
C TRP A 180 6.81 9.50 7.78
N VAL A 181 6.13 9.88 6.69
CA VAL A 181 6.53 11.01 5.82
C VAL A 181 6.53 12.33 6.60
N LEU A 182 5.49 12.59 7.40
CA LEU A 182 5.44 13.78 8.25
C LEU A 182 6.59 13.81 9.27
N ALA A 183 6.93 12.68 9.87
CA ALA A 183 8.05 12.58 10.80
C ALA A 183 9.40 12.81 10.09
N TYR A 184 9.58 12.25 8.89
CA TYR A 184 10.77 12.45 8.05
C TYR A 184 10.97 13.92 7.72
N GLU A 185 9.89 14.64 7.41
CA GLU A 185 9.91 16.06 7.06
C GLU A 185 9.96 17.00 8.28
N GLY A 186 10.02 16.46 9.51
CA GLY A 186 10.00 17.26 10.74
C GLY A 186 8.67 17.95 11.03
N LYS A 187 7.58 17.48 10.41
CA LYS A 187 6.21 18.01 10.53
C LYS A 187 5.32 17.18 11.48
N GLY A 188 5.82 16.06 11.98
CA GLY A 188 5.10 15.17 12.89
C GLY A 188 6.03 14.48 13.91
N PRO A 189 5.47 13.84 14.94
CA PRO A 189 6.26 13.06 15.90
C PRO A 189 6.83 11.80 15.25
N GLN A 190 7.95 11.31 15.77
CA GLN A 190 8.51 10.02 15.38
C GLN A 190 7.54 8.88 15.73
N PRO A 191 7.13 8.03 14.77
CA PRO A 191 6.35 6.85 15.07
C PRO A 191 7.18 5.89 15.93
N ALA A 192 6.49 5.12 16.77
CA ALA A 192 7.12 4.02 17.48
C ALA A 192 7.48 2.89 16.50
N ALA A 193 8.40 2.02 16.94
CA ALA A 193 8.62 0.76 16.23
C ALA A 193 7.28 0.01 16.04
N PRO A 194 7.04 -0.59 14.86
CA PRO A 194 8.04 -0.81 13.83
C PRO A 194 8.26 0.31 12.81
N GLU A 195 7.51 1.40 12.92
CA GLU A 195 7.37 2.43 11.89
C GLU A 195 8.28 3.65 12.17
N ALA A 196 9.27 3.48 13.04
CA ALA A 196 10.28 4.51 13.29
C ALA A 196 11.10 4.75 12.01
N LEU A 197 11.60 5.97 11.81
CA LEU A 197 12.40 6.31 10.62
C LEU A 197 13.52 5.28 10.39
N ALA A 198 13.53 4.68 9.19
CA ALA A 198 14.51 3.70 8.76
C ALA A 198 15.94 4.27 8.79
#